data_AF-A0A4V5P8X7-F1
#
_entry.id   AF-A0A4V5P8X7-F1
#
_cell.length_a   1.000
_cell.length_b   1.000
_cell.length_c   1.000
_cell.angle_alpha   90.00
_cell.angle_beta   90.00
_cell.angle_gamma   90.00
#
_symmetry.space_group_name_H-M   'P 1'
#
loop_
_entity.id
_entity.type
_entity.pdbx_description
1 polymer ?
#
loop_
_entity_poly.entity_id
_entity_poly.type
_entity_poly.pdbx_seq_one_letter_code
_entity_poly.pdbx_strand_id
1 'polypeptide(L)'
;DGKLSFEEFQNYFADGVLSPGELRELFSSIDGHPAEPKSAGLKGAFSFPCSNLETEKLCDYFSEHLGVYRPVLAALESLNCAVLTAMDTTKLEYERASKVDQFVTRFLLRETVSQLQALQSSLEGASDTLEAQAHGPRSDEERVEVQSRPRGSRRAGRRALRSVSRSPTWSPGSSDTGQSSEAEMHWRLQINRLQELIDQLECKAPRLEPLHEEEFTQGPNSHILVAQRQVQVAEEALQDFHHALCCYVDFTGAQSHCLHVSAQKMLDNASFTLYEFWQDEASWRRHQQSACSKAFQRILIDHLQAPDTLTTVFFP
;
A
#
# COMPACT_ATOMS: atom_id res chain seq x y z
N ASP A 1 37.50 -6.50 13.05
CA ASP A 1 38.61 -6.85 12.14
C ASP A 1 38.21 -6.84 10.66
N GLY A 2 36.95 -6.55 10.29
CA GLY A 2 36.52 -6.38 8.89
C GLY A 2 36.55 -7.65 8.05
N LYS A 3 36.73 -8.81 8.69
CA LYS A 3 36.84 -10.11 8.03
C LYS A 3 35.96 -11.13 8.74
N LEU A 4 35.33 -12.00 7.96
CA LEU A 4 34.42 -13.05 8.41
C LEU A 4 35.06 -14.42 8.20
N SER A 5 35.17 -15.21 9.26
CA SER A 5 35.53 -16.62 9.14
C SER A 5 34.39 -17.41 8.47
N PHE A 6 34.70 -18.59 7.94
CA PHE A 6 33.66 -19.46 7.37
C PHE A 6 32.62 -19.89 8.42
N GLU A 7 33.01 -20.08 9.68
CA GLU A 7 32.07 -20.43 10.75
C GLU A 7 31.09 -19.28 11.04
N GLU A 8 31.56 -18.04 11.05
CA GLU A 8 30.71 -16.85 11.21
C GLU A 8 29.79 -16.66 10.01
N PHE A 9 30.32 -16.85 8.79
CA PHE A 9 29.53 -16.79 7.57
C PHE A 9 28.45 -17.87 7.55
N GLN A 10 28.79 -19.11 7.90
CA GLN A 10 27.83 -20.21 7.97
C GLN A 10 26.76 -19.97 9.03
N ASN A 11 27.12 -19.47 10.21
CA ASN A 11 26.14 -19.17 11.27
C ASN A 11 25.18 -18.04 10.88
N TYR A 12 25.61 -17.11 10.01
CA TYR A 12 24.79 -15.98 9.59
C TYR A 12 23.93 -16.29 8.35
N PHE A 13 24.50 -16.99 7.36
CA PHE A 13 23.87 -17.23 6.05
C PHE A 13 23.23 -18.60 5.89
N ALA A 14 23.35 -19.51 6.87
CA ALA A 14 22.66 -20.79 6.79
C ALA A 14 21.14 -20.59 6.84
N ASP A 15 20.49 -20.77 5.69
CA ASP A 15 19.05 -20.67 5.49
C ASP A 15 18.33 -22.03 5.59
N GLY A 16 19.08 -23.12 5.76
CA GLY A 16 18.56 -24.49 5.78
C GLY A 16 18.24 -25.07 4.40
N VAL A 17 18.36 -24.27 3.34
CA VAL A 17 18.13 -24.64 1.94
C VAL A 17 19.44 -25.05 1.29
N LEU A 18 20.48 -24.23 1.44
CA LEU A 18 21.82 -24.55 0.94
C LEU A 18 22.53 -25.57 1.84
N SER A 19 23.10 -26.59 1.21
CA SER A 19 23.97 -27.54 1.93
C SER A 19 25.25 -26.85 2.40
N PRO A 20 25.92 -27.36 3.46
CA PRO A 20 27.20 -26.81 3.92
C PRO A 20 28.31 -26.81 2.85
N GLY A 21 28.19 -27.67 1.83
CA GLY A 21 29.08 -27.70 0.67
C GLY A 21 28.82 -26.53 -0.27
N GLU A 22 27.55 -26.31 -0.66
CA GLU A 22 27.15 -25.19 -1.52
C GLU A 22 27.43 -23.83 -0.87
N LEU A 23 27.22 -23.72 0.45
CA LEU A 23 27.51 -22.51 1.20
C LEU A 23 29.03 -22.21 1.28
N ARG A 24 29.86 -23.26 1.23
CA ARG A 24 31.32 -23.15 1.12
C ARG A 24 31.78 -22.77 -0.28
N GLU A 25 31.11 -23.26 -1.31
CA GLU A 25 31.34 -22.83 -2.70
C GLU A 25 30.97 -21.34 -2.86
N LEU A 26 29.83 -20.91 -2.29
CA LEU A 26 29.43 -19.50 -2.25
C LEU A 26 30.49 -18.65 -1.54
N PHE A 27 30.93 -19.03 -0.34
CA PHE A 27 31.98 -18.32 0.40
C PHE A 27 33.27 -18.16 -0.42
N SER A 28 33.68 -19.22 -1.12
CA SER A 28 34.90 -19.22 -1.95
C SER A 28 34.75 -18.36 -3.22
N SER A 29 33.54 -18.34 -3.79
CA SER A 29 33.22 -17.53 -4.97
C SER A 29 33.29 -16.02 -4.67
N ILE A 30 32.80 -15.61 -3.49
CA ILE A 30 32.80 -14.21 -3.05
C ILE A 30 34.22 -13.73 -2.75
N ASP A 31 35.10 -14.60 -2.23
CA ASP A 31 36.50 -14.24 -1.99
C ASP A 31 37.31 -14.05 -3.29
N GLY A 32 36.76 -14.46 -4.44
CA GLY A 32 37.42 -14.38 -5.75
C GLY A 32 38.41 -15.50 -6.01
N HIS A 33 38.35 -16.60 -5.23
CA HIS A 33 39.13 -17.80 -5.50
C HIS A 33 38.38 -18.68 -6.52
N PRO A 34 38.86 -18.81 -7.78
CA PRO A 34 38.25 -19.75 -8.70
C PRO A 34 38.39 -21.16 -8.12
N ALA A 35 37.29 -21.93 -8.16
CA ALA A 35 37.34 -23.37 -7.92
C ALA A 35 38.35 -23.99 -8.92
N GLU A 36 39.53 -24.39 -8.43
CA GLU A 36 40.55 -25.00 -9.29
C GLU A 36 39.94 -26.20 -10.04
N PRO A 37 40.23 -26.35 -11.34
CA PRO A 37 39.79 -27.51 -12.09
C PRO A 37 40.50 -28.74 -11.52
N LYS A 38 39.71 -29.80 -11.28
CA LYS A 38 40.19 -31.15 -10.97
C LYS A 38 41.06 -31.67 -12.13
N SER A 39 42.31 -31.26 -12.21
CA SER A 39 43.31 -31.85 -13.09
C SER A 39 44.25 -32.71 -12.25
N ALA A 40 44.30 -33.98 -12.62
CA ALA A 40 45.06 -35.01 -11.95
C ALA A 40 46.57 -34.69 -11.98
N GLY A 41 47.22 -34.67 -10.81
CA GLY A 41 48.68 -34.78 -10.75
C GLY A 41 49.32 -34.05 -9.58
N LEU A 42 49.94 -34.85 -8.70
CA LEU A 42 50.93 -34.48 -7.69
C LEU A 42 50.45 -33.74 -6.42
N LYS A 43 50.36 -34.56 -5.36
CA LYS A 43 50.48 -34.18 -3.95
C LYS A 43 51.63 -33.19 -3.73
N GLY A 44 51.38 -32.07 -3.06
CA GLY A 44 52.49 -31.24 -2.60
C GLY A 44 52.24 -29.81 -2.13
N ALA A 45 51.03 -29.37 -1.78
CA ALA A 45 50.83 -28.17 -0.97
C ALA A 45 49.43 -28.18 -0.36
N PHE A 46 49.33 -28.39 0.95
CA PHE A 46 48.13 -28.03 1.70
C PHE A 46 48.02 -26.50 1.68
N SER A 47 47.41 -25.93 0.63
CA SER A 47 46.98 -24.54 0.64
C SER A 47 45.63 -24.47 1.36
N PHE A 48 45.66 -24.59 2.69
CA PHE A 48 44.67 -23.89 3.51
C PHE A 48 45.27 -22.51 3.75
N PRO A 49 44.60 -21.48 3.24
CA PRO A 49 43.61 -20.85 4.10
C PRO A 49 42.33 -20.50 3.32
N CYS A 50 41.16 -20.84 3.84
CA CYS A 50 40.04 -19.93 3.67
C CYS A 50 40.43 -18.68 4.46
N SER A 51 41.09 -17.71 3.80
CA SER A 51 41.27 -16.39 4.37
C SER A 51 39.91 -15.89 4.84
N ASN A 52 39.87 -15.24 6.00
CA ASN A 52 38.63 -14.63 6.46
C ASN A 52 38.16 -13.65 5.37
N LEU A 53 36.90 -13.81 4.95
CA LEU A 53 36.28 -13.06 3.88
C LEU A 53 36.17 -11.59 4.27
N GLU A 54 36.69 -10.70 3.44
CA GLU A 54 36.58 -9.27 3.69
C GLU A 54 35.13 -8.81 3.50
N THR A 55 34.61 -8.07 4.48
CA THR A 55 33.21 -7.60 4.45
C THR A 55 32.93 -6.68 3.26
N GLU A 56 33.95 -6.01 2.73
CA GLU A 56 33.83 -5.20 1.51
C GLU A 56 33.51 -6.06 0.28
N LYS A 57 34.18 -7.20 0.09
CA LYS A 57 33.88 -8.13 -1.00
C LYS A 57 32.46 -8.71 -0.92
N LEU A 58 31.97 -8.92 0.31
CA LEU A 58 30.59 -9.34 0.55
C LEU A 58 29.60 -8.24 0.10
N CYS A 59 29.89 -6.98 0.41
CA CYS A 59 29.09 -5.84 -0.05
C CYS A 59 29.10 -5.72 -1.59
N ASP A 60 30.25 -5.87 -2.23
CA ASP A 60 30.38 -5.82 -3.69
C ASP A 60 29.55 -6.94 -4.34
N TYR A 61 29.68 -8.17 -3.84
CA TYR A 61 28.93 -9.31 -4.33
C TYR A 61 27.41 -9.09 -4.22
N PHE A 62 26.90 -8.69 -3.05
CA PHE A 62 25.47 -8.46 -2.91
C PHE A 62 24.99 -7.28 -3.75
N SER A 63 25.81 -6.23 -3.91
CA SER A 63 25.49 -5.08 -4.73
C SER A 63 25.22 -5.46 -6.19
N GLU A 64 25.95 -6.44 -6.72
CA GLU A 64 25.71 -7.03 -8.05
C GLU A 64 24.47 -7.93 -8.10
N HIS A 65 24.13 -8.61 -6.99
CA HIS A 65 23.05 -9.60 -6.91
C HIS A 65 21.71 -9.06 -6.35
N LEU A 66 21.59 -7.76 -6.06
CA LEU A 66 20.34 -7.18 -5.52
C LEU A 66 19.12 -7.35 -6.44
N GLY A 67 19.33 -7.40 -7.76
CA GLY A 67 18.26 -7.61 -8.75
C GLY A 67 17.05 -6.68 -8.53
N VAL A 68 15.85 -7.26 -8.49
CA VAL A 68 14.57 -6.55 -8.29
C VAL A 68 14.44 -5.87 -6.91
N TYR A 69 15.29 -6.24 -5.94
CA TYR A 69 15.30 -5.61 -4.62
C TYR A 69 16.11 -4.31 -4.56
N ARG A 70 16.93 -4.01 -5.57
CA ARG A 70 17.68 -2.73 -5.64
C ARG A 70 16.76 -1.50 -5.49
N PRO A 71 15.67 -1.34 -6.27
CA PRO A 71 14.74 -0.23 -6.08
C PRO A 71 14.02 -0.26 -4.72
N VAL A 72 13.79 -1.45 -4.14
CA VAL A 72 13.18 -1.58 -2.81
C VAL A 72 14.08 -1.01 -1.72
N LEU A 73 15.37 -1.39 -1.73
CA LEU A 73 16.35 -0.90 -0.76
C LEU A 73 16.58 0.62 -0.91
N ALA A 74 16.62 1.14 -2.13
CA ALA A 74 16.71 2.59 -2.37
C ALA A 74 15.49 3.35 -1.84
N ALA A 75 14.28 2.79 -1.99
CA ALA A 75 13.07 3.38 -1.43
C ALA A 75 13.08 3.35 0.11
N LEU A 76 13.58 2.28 0.73
CA LEU A 76 13.74 2.18 2.18
C LEU A 76 14.76 3.20 2.72
N GLU A 77 15.86 3.43 2.02
CA GLU A 77 16.82 4.48 2.36
C GLU A 77 16.17 5.87 2.27
N SER A 78 15.47 6.17 1.17
CA SER A 78 14.74 7.43 1.00
C SER A 78 13.69 7.64 2.08
N LEU A 79 12.96 6.59 2.46
CA LEU A 79 11.98 6.62 3.54
C LEU A 79 12.65 6.92 4.88
N ASN A 80 13.77 6.25 5.18
CA ASN A 80 14.52 6.50 6.41
C ASN A 80 15.02 7.95 6.49
N CYS A 81 15.57 8.49 5.39
CA CYS A 81 15.97 9.90 5.31
C CYS A 81 14.79 10.85 5.55
N ALA A 82 13.63 10.58 4.94
CA ALA A 82 12.43 11.39 5.11
C ALA A 82 11.92 11.37 6.56
N VAL A 83 11.86 10.19 7.19
CA VAL A 83 11.45 10.03 8.59
C VAL A 83 12.40 10.76 9.53
N LEU A 84 13.72 10.59 9.36
CA LEU A 84 14.71 11.29 10.18
C LEU A 84 14.60 12.81 10.03
N THR A 85 14.45 13.31 8.81
CA THR A 85 14.28 14.74 8.53
C THR A 85 13.01 15.29 9.19
N ALA A 86 11.90 14.56 9.08
CA ALA A 86 10.64 14.94 9.73
C ALA A 86 10.77 14.93 11.26
N MET A 87 11.47 13.95 11.83
CA MET A 87 11.72 13.87 13.27
C MET A 87 12.60 15.03 13.77
N ASP A 88 13.66 15.37 13.05
CA ASP A 88 14.55 16.48 13.43
C ASP A 88 13.83 17.83 13.35
N THR A 89 13.04 18.04 12.29
CA THR A 89 12.24 19.26 12.10
C THR A 89 11.20 19.41 13.20
N THR A 90 10.39 18.36 13.41
CA THR A 90 9.32 18.39 14.41
C THR A 90 9.86 18.50 15.84
N LYS A 91 11.00 17.88 16.15
CA LYS A 91 11.63 17.99 17.48
C LYS A 91 11.96 19.44 17.86
N LEU A 92 12.41 20.27 16.91
CA LEU A 92 12.77 21.67 17.16
C LEU A 92 11.53 22.54 17.43
N GLU A 93 10.42 22.23 16.76
CA GLU A 93 9.20 23.05 16.78
C GLU A 93 8.21 22.58 17.85
N TYR A 94 8.27 21.30 18.25
CA TYR A 94 7.27 20.65 19.09
C TYR A 94 6.98 21.41 20.40
N GLU A 95 8.01 21.83 21.13
CA GLU A 95 7.84 22.52 22.43
C GLU A 95 7.17 23.89 22.28
N ARG A 96 7.35 24.55 21.13
CA ARG A 96 6.83 25.89 20.83
C ARG A 96 5.50 25.85 20.08
N ALA A 97 5.13 24.70 19.53
CA ALA A 97 3.92 24.49 18.75
C ALA A 97 2.66 24.50 19.62
N SER A 98 1.50 24.68 19.00
CA SER A 98 0.21 24.66 19.71
C SER A 98 -0.11 23.27 20.25
N LYS A 99 -1.09 23.16 21.15
CA LYS A 99 -1.56 21.85 21.65
C LYS A 99 -2.13 20.96 20.56
N VAL A 100 -2.71 21.57 19.53
CA VAL A 100 -3.23 20.85 18.35
C VAL A 100 -2.06 20.33 17.52
N ASP A 101 -1.06 21.15 17.24
CA ASP A 101 0.11 20.73 16.44
C ASP A 101 0.95 19.66 17.14
N GLN A 102 1.11 19.76 18.46
CA GLN A 102 1.72 18.70 19.28
C GLN A 102 0.92 17.38 19.22
N PHE A 103 -0.40 17.46 19.13
CA PHE A 103 -1.23 16.28 18.91
C PHE A 103 -1.02 15.72 17.50
N VAL A 104 -1.08 16.55 16.47
CA VAL A 104 -0.87 16.15 15.06
C VAL A 104 0.49 15.48 14.89
N THR A 105 1.55 16.08 15.45
CA THR A 105 2.91 15.50 15.42
C THR A 105 2.96 14.10 16.04
N ARG A 106 2.37 13.90 17.23
CA ARG A 106 2.31 12.58 17.88
C ARG A 106 1.47 11.58 17.10
N PHE A 107 0.37 12.04 16.51
CA PHE A 107 -0.50 11.23 15.68
C PHE A 107 0.24 10.75 14.43
N LEU A 108 0.86 11.67 13.67
CA LEU A 108 1.59 11.33 12.45
C LEU A 108 2.79 10.42 12.71
N LEU A 109 3.52 10.63 13.81
CA LEU A 109 4.60 9.72 14.20
C LEU A 109 4.07 8.31 14.50
N ARG A 110 2.96 8.22 15.25
CA ARG A 110 2.30 6.93 15.52
C ARG A 110 1.81 6.27 14.25
N GLU A 111 1.24 7.04 13.33
CA GLU A 111 0.73 6.54 12.05
C GLU A 111 1.88 6.03 11.18
N THR A 112 3.00 6.75 11.10
CA THR A 112 4.21 6.31 10.38
C THR A 112 4.71 4.97 10.92
N VAL A 113 4.71 4.78 12.24
CA VAL A 113 5.05 3.48 12.86
C VAL A 113 4.06 2.39 12.46
N SER A 114 2.76 2.67 12.49
CA SER A 114 1.74 1.70 12.06
C SER A 114 1.92 1.27 10.61
N GLN A 115 2.21 2.21 9.71
CA GLN A 115 2.42 1.93 8.29
C GLN A 115 3.69 1.10 8.05
N LEU A 116 4.79 1.41 8.73
CA LEU A 116 6.02 0.62 8.70
C LEU A 116 5.79 -0.80 9.23
N GLN A 117 4.98 -0.96 10.27
CA GLN A 117 4.66 -2.27 10.82
C GLN A 117 3.78 -3.10 9.88
N ALA A 118 2.82 -2.48 9.19
CA ALA A 118 2.04 -3.15 8.15
C ALA A 118 2.92 -3.64 7.00
N LEU A 119 3.87 -2.80 6.55
CA LEU A 119 4.85 -3.18 5.54
C LEU A 119 5.73 -4.34 6.01
N GLN A 120 6.20 -4.31 7.26
CA GLN A 120 6.97 -5.40 7.86
C GLN A 120 6.18 -6.71 7.84
N SER A 121 4.92 -6.71 8.30
CA SER A 121 4.08 -7.92 8.30
C SER A 121 3.85 -8.48 6.90
N SER A 122 3.73 -7.62 5.88
CA SER A 122 3.63 -8.06 4.49
C SER A 122 4.93 -8.71 3.99
N LEU A 123 6.09 -8.15 4.34
CA LEU A 123 7.39 -8.70 3.98
C LEU A 123 7.67 -10.02 4.71
N GLU A 124 7.29 -10.12 5.99
CA GLU A 124 7.37 -11.35 6.78
C GLU A 124 6.55 -12.47 6.12
N GLY A 125 5.29 -12.21 5.74
CA GLY A 125 4.46 -13.20 5.06
C GLY A 125 5.01 -13.64 3.69
N ALA A 126 5.64 -12.71 2.95
CA ALA A 126 6.33 -13.04 1.71
C ALA A 126 7.59 -13.89 1.96
N SER A 127 8.37 -13.56 3.00
CA SER A 127 9.54 -14.33 3.42
C SER A 127 9.16 -15.76 3.81
N ASP A 128 8.14 -15.93 4.65
CA ASP A 128 7.63 -17.23 5.07
C ASP A 128 7.20 -18.09 3.85
N THR A 129 6.58 -17.46 2.86
CA THR A 129 6.17 -18.13 1.61
C THR A 129 7.38 -18.57 0.78
N LEU A 130 8.40 -17.73 0.67
CA LEU A 130 9.65 -18.06 -0.04
C LEU A 130 10.41 -19.19 0.68
N GLU A 131 10.49 -19.14 2.00
CA GLU A 131 11.11 -20.19 2.81
C GLU A 131 10.36 -21.52 2.64
N ALA A 132 9.02 -21.52 2.67
CA ALA A 132 8.20 -22.70 2.45
C ALA A 132 8.40 -23.31 1.04
N GLN A 133 8.51 -22.46 0.02
CA GLN A 133 8.80 -22.91 -1.35
C GLN A 133 10.21 -23.50 -1.48
N ALA A 134 11.21 -22.88 -0.84
CA ALA A 134 12.60 -23.30 -0.91
C ALA A 134 12.86 -24.66 -0.26
N HIS A 135 12.08 -25.02 0.77
CA HIS A 135 12.17 -26.33 1.43
C HIS A 135 11.39 -27.45 0.70
N GLY A 136 10.52 -27.09 -0.26
CA GLY A 136 9.74 -27.99 -1.11
C GLY A 136 8.68 -28.84 -0.37
N PRO A 137 7.64 -29.35 -1.07
CA PRO A 137 6.73 -30.34 -0.51
C PRO A 137 7.47 -31.69 -0.42
N ARG A 138 8.22 -31.91 0.65
CA ARG A 138 8.76 -33.24 0.97
C ARG A 138 7.63 -34.14 1.49
N SER A 139 7.11 -34.97 0.59
CA SER A 139 6.36 -36.22 0.81
C SER A 139 5.11 -36.13 1.69
N ASP A 140 3.96 -35.91 1.06
CA ASP A 140 2.68 -36.41 1.58
C ASP A 140 2.04 -37.34 0.54
N GLU A 141 2.58 -38.56 0.46
CA GLU A 141 1.91 -39.74 -0.09
C GLU A 141 2.67 -41.00 0.40
N GLU A 142 2.41 -41.43 1.64
CA GLU A 142 1.77 -42.73 1.94
C GLU A 142 1.79 -43.03 3.47
N ARG A 143 0.62 -43.46 3.98
CA ARG A 143 0.34 -44.19 5.25
C ARG A 143 0.11 -43.44 6.56
N VAL A 144 -1.18 -43.18 6.77
CA VAL A 144 -2.01 -43.54 7.95
C VAL A 144 -1.31 -44.25 9.13
N GLU A 145 -1.48 -43.60 10.29
CA GLU A 145 -1.68 -44.10 11.67
C GLU A 145 -0.52 -44.34 12.67
N VAL A 146 -0.80 -43.81 13.87
CA VAL A 146 -0.39 -44.18 15.24
C VAL A 146 0.76 -43.40 15.92
N GLN A 147 0.33 -42.51 16.83
CA GLN A 147 0.88 -42.14 18.15
C GLN A 147 2.31 -42.57 18.53
N SER A 148 3.13 -41.60 18.93
CA SER A 148 3.65 -41.53 20.32
C SER A 148 4.41 -40.22 20.60
N ARG A 149 4.07 -39.58 21.73
CA ARG A 149 4.72 -38.42 22.38
C ARG A 149 6.18 -38.75 22.83
N PRO A 150 6.87 -37.87 23.59
CA PRO A 150 7.29 -36.48 23.33
C PRO A 150 8.81 -36.31 23.57
N ARG A 151 9.49 -35.33 22.96
CA ARG A 151 10.78 -34.84 23.49
C ARG A 151 10.82 -33.33 23.48
N GLY A 152 10.96 -32.78 24.69
CA GLY A 152 11.15 -31.37 24.92
C GLY A 152 12.60 -30.99 25.23
N SER A 153 12.74 -29.69 25.50
CA SER A 153 13.83 -29.00 26.18
C SER A 153 15.03 -28.65 25.29
N ARG A 154 15.44 -27.39 25.11
CA ARG A 154 15.48 -26.29 26.11
C ARG A 154 15.21 -24.91 25.50
N ARG A 155 14.37 -24.15 26.19
CA ARG A 155 14.27 -22.67 26.15
C ARG A 155 15.32 -22.06 27.09
N ALA A 156 15.80 -20.86 26.76
CA ALA A 156 16.03 -19.73 27.69
C ALA A 156 16.38 -18.46 26.89
N GLY A 157 15.77 -17.28 27.04
CA GLY A 157 14.63 -16.88 27.86
C GLY A 157 14.62 -15.37 28.17
N ARG A 158 13.42 -14.77 28.00
CA ARG A 158 12.73 -13.78 28.87
C ARG A 158 13.21 -12.31 28.81
N ARG A 159 12.35 -11.28 28.72
CA ARG A 159 11.08 -10.92 29.42
C ARG A 159 10.54 -9.65 28.67
N ALA A 160 9.29 -9.18 28.69
CA ALA A 160 7.94 -9.60 29.09
C ALA A 160 7.00 -8.41 28.80
N LEU A 161 5.76 -8.64 28.37
CA LEU A 161 4.62 -7.86 28.88
C LEU A 161 3.33 -8.67 28.80
N ARG A 162 2.61 -8.72 29.93
CA ARG A 162 1.29 -9.33 30.11
C ARG A 162 0.23 -8.22 30.06
N SER A 163 -0.89 -8.50 29.38
CA SER A 163 -2.25 -8.07 29.75
C SER A 163 -3.24 -8.95 28.96
N VAL A 164 -3.73 -10.06 29.51
CA VAL A 164 -5.02 -10.17 30.22
C VAL A 164 -6.20 -9.57 29.44
N SER A 165 -6.95 -10.44 28.78
CA SER A 165 -8.41 -10.36 28.75
C SER A 165 -8.97 -11.79 28.78
N ARG A 166 -10.00 -11.96 29.61
CA ARG A 166 -10.59 -13.22 30.04
C ARG A 166 -11.59 -13.68 28.99
N SER A 167 -11.47 -14.91 28.51
CA SER A 167 -12.55 -15.62 27.82
C SER A 167 -13.24 -16.57 28.81
N PRO A 168 -14.57 -16.51 28.97
CA PRO A 168 -15.28 -17.47 29.81
C PRO A 168 -15.35 -18.82 29.12
N THR A 169 -14.92 -19.84 29.86
CA THR A 169 -15.23 -21.25 29.65
C THR A 169 -16.73 -21.47 29.47
N TRP A 170 -17.15 -22.03 28.34
CA TRP A 170 -18.36 -22.85 28.27
C TRP A 170 -18.11 -24.04 27.34
N SER A 171 -18.01 -25.22 27.95
CA SER A 171 -18.41 -26.46 27.31
C SER A 171 -19.71 -26.90 27.95
N PRO A 172 -20.68 -27.34 27.15
CA PRO A 172 -21.42 -28.54 27.52
C PRO A 172 -21.42 -29.54 26.37
N GLY A 173 -21.05 -30.77 26.69
CA GLY A 173 -21.27 -31.91 25.82
C GLY A 173 -22.74 -32.32 25.74
N SER A 174 -22.96 -33.27 24.85
CA SER A 174 -24.14 -34.12 24.69
C SER A 174 -25.34 -33.53 23.94
N SER A 175 -25.42 -33.99 22.68
CA SER A 175 -26.62 -34.52 22.04
C SER A 175 -27.80 -33.55 21.85
N ASP A 176 -27.86 -32.89 20.69
CA ASP A 176 -29.12 -32.78 19.97
C ASP A 176 -28.90 -32.53 18.46
N THR A 177 -29.14 -33.56 17.67
CA THR A 177 -29.20 -33.50 16.21
C THR A 177 -30.57 -32.93 15.84
N GLY A 178 -30.68 -31.63 15.60
CA GLY A 178 -31.95 -31.07 15.10
C GLY A 178 -32.16 -29.56 15.13
N GLN A 179 -31.27 -28.75 15.72
CA GLN A 179 -31.49 -27.29 15.86
C GLN A 179 -30.28 -26.43 15.44
N SER A 180 -29.44 -26.91 14.51
CA SER A 180 -28.27 -26.17 14.00
C SER A 180 -28.60 -25.15 12.89
N SER A 181 -29.88 -24.86 12.61
CA SER A 181 -30.23 -23.98 11.47
C SER A 181 -30.30 -22.51 11.85
N GLU A 182 -30.85 -22.13 13.00
CA GLU A 182 -31.08 -20.71 13.32
C GLU A 182 -29.79 -20.00 13.70
N ALA A 183 -28.96 -20.62 14.54
CA ALA A 183 -27.67 -20.04 14.91
C ALA A 183 -26.77 -19.86 13.67
N GLU A 184 -26.74 -20.86 12.78
CA GLU A 184 -25.97 -20.80 11.54
C GLU A 184 -26.54 -19.76 10.56
N MET A 185 -27.86 -19.62 10.46
CA MET A 185 -28.51 -18.55 9.70
C MET A 185 -28.20 -17.17 10.27
N HIS A 186 -28.23 -17.00 11.59
CA HIS A 186 -27.86 -15.75 12.26
C HIS A 186 -26.40 -15.39 12.07
N TRP A 187 -25.49 -16.37 12.11
CA TRP A 187 -24.07 -16.17 11.81
C TRP A 187 -23.86 -15.81 10.34
N ARG A 188 -24.56 -16.45 9.40
CA ARG A 188 -24.53 -16.10 7.97
C ARG A 188 -25.06 -14.70 7.71
N LEU A 189 -26.14 -14.28 8.38
CA LEU A 189 -26.67 -12.91 8.30
C LEU A 189 -25.69 -11.88 8.89
N GLN A 190 -24.99 -12.21 9.98
CA GLN A 190 -23.93 -11.37 10.54
C GLN A 190 -22.75 -11.21 9.58
N ILE A 191 -22.31 -12.30 8.95
CA ILE A 191 -21.23 -12.29 7.95
C ILE A 191 -21.64 -11.45 6.73
N ASN A 192 -22.85 -11.63 6.21
CA ASN A 192 -23.35 -10.85 5.07
C ASN A 192 -23.48 -9.36 5.43
N ARG A 193 -23.94 -9.03 6.64
CA ARG A 193 -23.98 -7.66 7.12
C ARG A 193 -22.59 -7.05 7.26
N LEU A 194 -21.59 -7.82 7.69
CA LEU A 194 -20.20 -7.37 7.76
C LEU A 194 -19.60 -7.19 6.36
N GLN A 195 -19.91 -8.08 5.42
CA GLN A 195 -19.52 -7.94 4.01
C GLN A 195 -20.14 -6.68 3.40
N GLU A 196 -21.43 -6.40 3.62
CA GLU A 196 -22.07 -5.16 3.17
C GLU A 196 -21.45 -3.91 3.81
N LEU A 197 -20.99 -3.98 5.07
CA LEU A 197 -20.29 -2.88 5.72
C LEU A 197 -18.88 -2.69 5.17
N ILE A 198 -18.17 -3.77 4.86
CA ILE A 198 -16.86 -3.74 4.21
C ILE A 198 -17.00 -3.21 2.79
N ASP A 199 -17.94 -3.72 2.01
CA ASP A 199 -18.26 -3.23 0.67
C ASP A 199 -18.69 -1.75 0.71
N GLN A 200 -19.42 -1.31 1.75
CA GLN A 200 -19.74 0.10 1.95
C GLN A 200 -18.54 0.95 2.42
N LEU A 201 -17.51 0.36 3.02
CA LEU A 201 -16.27 1.05 3.39
C LEU A 201 -15.33 1.12 2.19
N GLU A 202 -15.21 0.03 1.42
CA GLU A 202 -14.45 -0.07 0.18
C GLU A 202 -15.08 0.78 -0.95
N CYS A 203 -16.43 0.90 -0.97
CA CYS A 203 -17.16 1.78 -1.89
C CYS A 203 -17.40 3.21 -1.36
N LYS A 204 -16.94 3.56 -0.14
CA LYS A 204 -17.01 4.93 0.42
C LYS A 204 -15.65 5.48 0.85
N ALA A 205 -14.66 5.42 -0.04
CA ALA A 205 -13.68 6.50 -0.13
C ALA A 205 -14.13 7.41 -1.30
N PRO A 206 -14.65 8.62 -1.04
CA PRO A 206 -14.06 9.57 -0.11
C PRO A 206 -15.06 10.11 0.93
N ARG A 207 -14.63 10.17 2.19
CA ARG A 207 -15.18 11.14 3.15
C ARG A 207 -14.16 12.24 3.36
N LEU A 208 -14.51 13.37 2.76
CA LEU A 208 -13.94 14.70 2.88
C LEU A 208 -13.82 15.12 4.35
N GLU A 209 -12.73 15.81 4.66
CA GLU A 209 -12.59 16.64 5.85
C GLU A 209 -13.63 17.79 5.83
N PRO A 210 -14.29 18.13 6.95
CA PRO A 210 -15.06 19.37 7.06
C PRO A 210 -14.16 20.61 6.99
N LEU A 211 -14.51 21.49 6.05
CA LEU A 211 -14.15 22.92 5.90
C LEU A 211 -13.07 23.46 6.85
N HIS A 212 -11.89 23.74 6.30
CA HIS A 212 -11.02 24.79 6.83
C HIS A 212 -11.22 26.05 5.99
N GLU A 213 -12.01 26.99 6.53
CA GLU A 213 -11.99 28.39 6.06
C GLU A 213 -10.67 29.00 6.52
N GLU A 214 -9.63 28.89 5.68
CA GLU A 214 -8.38 29.63 5.90
C GLU A 214 -8.38 30.92 5.09
N GLU A 215 -8.28 32.02 5.83
CA GLU A 215 -8.12 33.38 5.33
C GLU A 215 -6.98 33.46 4.31
N PHE A 216 -7.32 33.98 3.13
CA PHE A 216 -6.41 34.34 2.06
C PHE A 216 -5.18 35.12 2.57
N THR A 217 -3.99 34.53 2.47
CA THR A 217 -2.73 35.29 2.40
C THR A 217 -1.75 34.72 1.37
N GLN A 218 -1.83 35.29 0.16
CA GLN A 218 -0.75 35.66 -0.76
C GLN A 218 0.36 34.65 -1.15
N GLY A 219 0.20 34.08 -2.36
CA GLY A 219 1.25 33.56 -3.25
C GLY A 219 0.63 32.81 -4.44
N PRO A 220 1.07 32.98 -5.71
CA PRO A 220 0.39 32.40 -6.87
C PRO A 220 0.74 30.93 -7.02
N ASN A 221 0.19 30.08 -6.16
CA ASN A 221 0.20 28.66 -6.46
C ASN A 221 -0.75 28.46 -7.66
N SER A 222 -0.15 28.26 -8.83
CA SER A 222 -0.86 28.16 -10.11
C SER A 222 -1.55 26.81 -10.20
N HIS A 223 -2.61 26.62 -9.41
CA HIS A 223 -3.37 25.39 -9.39
C HIS A 223 -4.45 25.41 -10.46
N ILE A 224 -4.45 24.41 -11.34
CA ILE A 224 -5.53 24.20 -12.30
C ILE A 224 -6.71 23.58 -11.55
N LEU A 225 -7.90 24.16 -11.72
CA LEU A 225 -9.15 23.57 -11.21
C LEU A 225 -9.79 22.72 -12.30
N VAL A 226 -10.13 21.49 -11.97
CA VAL A 226 -10.94 20.61 -12.82
C VAL A 226 -12.31 20.45 -12.19
N ALA A 227 -13.35 20.85 -12.92
CA ALA A 227 -14.74 20.61 -12.56
C ALA A 227 -15.26 19.46 -13.42
N GLN A 228 -15.67 18.37 -12.77
CA GLN A 228 -16.30 17.24 -13.41
C GLN A 228 -17.78 17.21 -13.02
N ARG A 229 -18.66 17.20 -14.02
CA ARG A 229 -20.11 17.16 -13.84
C ARG A 229 -20.67 15.91 -14.49
N GLN A 230 -21.30 15.05 -13.69
CA GLN A 230 -22.00 13.86 -14.16
C GLN A 230 -23.50 14.13 -14.18
N VAL A 231 -24.14 13.76 -15.29
CA VAL A 231 -25.56 14.01 -15.54
C VAL A 231 -26.24 12.79 -16.15
N GLN A 232 -27.49 12.56 -15.76
CA GLN A 232 -28.37 11.55 -16.36
C GLN A 232 -29.61 12.25 -16.92
N VAL A 233 -29.75 12.22 -18.25
CA VAL A 233 -30.73 13.01 -19.00
C VAL A 233 -31.94 12.14 -19.34
N ALA A 234 -33.14 12.72 -19.32
CA ALA A 234 -34.36 12.03 -19.75
C ALA A 234 -34.28 11.70 -21.25
N GLU A 235 -34.68 10.49 -21.64
CA GLU A 235 -34.54 10.01 -23.03
C GLU A 235 -35.25 10.94 -24.02
N GLU A 236 -36.41 11.47 -23.63
CA GLU A 236 -37.21 12.43 -24.40
C GLU A 236 -36.53 13.81 -24.57
N ALA A 237 -35.58 14.16 -23.69
CA ALA A 237 -34.91 15.46 -23.67
C ALA A 237 -33.47 15.41 -24.22
N LEU A 238 -33.00 14.25 -24.68
CA LEU A 238 -31.61 14.06 -25.13
C LEU A 238 -31.19 14.99 -26.27
N GLN A 239 -32.09 15.25 -27.22
CA GLN A 239 -31.79 16.09 -28.38
C GLN A 239 -31.60 17.55 -27.97
N ASP A 240 -32.48 18.06 -27.11
CA ASP A 240 -32.43 19.44 -26.61
C ASP A 240 -31.22 19.63 -25.69
N PHE A 241 -30.95 18.66 -24.82
CA PHE A 241 -29.75 18.63 -23.99
C PHE A 241 -28.47 18.63 -24.84
N HIS A 242 -28.38 17.81 -25.88
CA HIS A 242 -27.19 17.77 -26.74
C HIS A 242 -26.95 19.12 -27.43
N HIS A 243 -28.01 19.79 -27.90
CA HIS A 243 -27.89 21.11 -28.51
C HIS A 243 -27.40 22.17 -27.50
N ALA A 244 -27.96 22.15 -26.29
CA ALA A 244 -27.52 23.03 -25.21
C ALA A 244 -26.07 22.76 -24.77
N LEU A 245 -25.68 21.48 -24.70
CA LEU A 245 -24.33 21.05 -24.37
C LEU A 245 -23.32 21.52 -25.41
N CYS A 246 -23.59 21.37 -26.70
CA CYS A 246 -22.72 21.89 -27.77
C CYS A 246 -22.52 23.40 -27.61
N CYS A 247 -23.62 24.15 -27.46
CA CYS A 247 -23.55 25.59 -27.24
C CYS A 247 -22.70 25.92 -26.01
N TYR A 248 -22.92 25.23 -24.89
CA TYR A 248 -22.19 25.46 -23.66
C TYR A 248 -20.69 25.21 -23.81
N VAL A 249 -20.30 24.10 -24.47
CA VAL A 249 -18.90 23.76 -24.72
C VAL A 249 -18.23 24.83 -25.59
N ASP A 250 -18.89 25.28 -26.66
CA ASP A 250 -18.35 26.30 -27.55
C ASP A 250 -18.16 27.65 -26.83
N PHE A 251 -19.17 28.09 -26.07
CA PHE A 251 -19.10 29.35 -25.32
C PHE A 251 -18.12 29.31 -24.16
N THR A 252 -17.99 28.17 -23.49
CA THR A 252 -17.08 28.02 -22.34
C THR A 252 -15.65 27.85 -22.81
N GLY A 253 -15.41 27.07 -23.87
CA GLY A 253 -14.09 26.90 -24.48
C GLY A 253 -13.53 28.18 -25.11
N ALA A 254 -14.38 29.15 -25.46
CA ALA A 254 -13.95 30.46 -25.94
C ALA A 254 -13.53 31.45 -24.82
N GLN A 255 -13.65 31.07 -23.54
CA GLN A 255 -13.29 31.95 -22.42
C GLN A 255 -11.78 31.94 -22.15
N SER A 256 -11.21 33.11 -21.87
CA SER A 256 -9.75 33.29 -21.69
C SER A 256 -9.12 32.47 -20.55
N HIS A 257 -9.92 32.13 -19.53
CA HIS A 257 -9.45 31.40 -18.34
C HIS A 257 -9.93 29.94 -18.29
N CYS A 258 -10.65 29.50 -19.32
CA CYS A 258 -10.99 28.09 -19.51
C CYS A 258 -9.91 27.45 -20.39
N LEU A 259 -9.22 26.46 -19.85
CA LEU A 259 -8.12 25.77 -20.53
C LEU A 259 -8.65 24.71 -21.50
N HIS A 260 -9.72 24.02 -21.12
CA HIS A 260 -10.33 22.96 -21.91
C HIS A 260 -11.73 22.62 -21.41
N VAL A 261 -12.62 22.23 -22.33
CA VAL A 261 -13.92 21.63 -22.00
C VAL A 261 -14.11 20.41 -22.88
N SER A 262 -14.53 19.29 -22.28
CA SER A 262 -14.93 18.10 -23.02
C SER A 262 -16.14 17.43 -22.39
N ALA A 263 -16.97 16.79 -23.21
CA ALA A 263 -18.10 16.01 -22.75
C ALA A 263 -17.98 14.58 -23.28
N GLN A 264 -18.14 13.61 -22.39
CA GLN A 264 -18.10 12.19 -22.68
C GLN A 264 -19.49 11.59 -22.47
N LYS A 265 -19.96 10.85 -23.48
CA LYS A 265 -21.21 10.08 -23.39
C LYS A 265 -20.93 8.68 -22.87
N MET A 266 -21.77 8.18 -21.97
CA MET A 266 -21.64 6.86 -21.35
C MET A 266 -22.40 5.78 -22.16
N LEU A 267 -22.20 4.50 -21.80
CA LEU A 267 -22.73 3.34 -22.52
C LEU A 267 -24.26 3.24 -22.53
N ASP A 268 -24.93 3.84 -21.56
CA ASP A 268 -26.39 3.85 -21.40
C ASP A 268 -27.10 4.89 -22.27
N ASN A 269 -26.36 5.62 -23.11
CA ASN A 269 -26.81 6.69 -24.01
C ASN A 269 -27.50 7.90 -23.37
N ALA A 270 -27.88 7.82 -22.10
CA ALA A 270 -28.56 8.87 -21.35
C ALA A 270 -27.67 9.55 -20.29
N SER A 271 -26.51 8.96 -19.97
CA SER A 271 -25.56 9.55 -19.03
C SER A 271 -24.39 10.22 -19.73
N PHE A 272 -23.97 11.36 -19.20
CA PHE A 272 -22.85 12.14 -19.71
C PHE A 272 -21.95 12.61 -18.56
N THR A 273 -20.66 12.73 -18.85
CA THR A 273 -19.67 13.35 -17.98
C THR A 273 -19.04 14.54 -18.69
N LEU A 274 -19.19 15.72 -18.13
CA LEU A 274 -18.60 16.97 -18.60
C LEU A 274 -17.36 17.28 -17.76
N TYR A 275 -16.26 17.61 -18.41
CA TYR A 275 -15.01 18.04 -17.80
C TYR A 275 -14.70 19.46 -18.22
N GLU A 276 -14.41 20.32 -17.25
CA GLU A 276 -14.00 21.70 -17.47
C GLU A 276 -12.69 21.96 -16.72
N PHE A 277 -11.70 22.48 -17.43
CA PHE A 277 -10.38 22.80 -16.91
C PHE A 277 -10.25 24.32 -16.83
N TRP A 278 -9.94 24.84 -15.64
CA TRP A 278 -9.91 26.26 -15.33
C TRP A 278 -8.55 26.65 -14.78
N GLN A 279 -8.09 27.85 -15.16
CA GLN A 279 -6.80 28.38 -14.72
C GLN A 279 -6.68 28.50 -13.19
N ASP A 280 -7.79 28.82 -12.52
CA ASP A 280 -7.88 28.97 -11.07
C ASP A 280 -9.34 28.88 -10.60
N GLU A 281 -9.54 28.78 -9.28
CA GLU A 281 -10.87 28.71 -8.68
C GLU A 281 -11.71 29.97 -8.92
N ALA A 282 -11.10 31.15 -8.90
CA ALA A 282 -11.79 32.41 -9.04
C ALA A 282 -12.41 32.55 -10.44
N SER A 283 -11.72 32.03 -11.45
CA SER A 283 -12.15 31.99 -12.84
C SER A 283 -13.36 31.07 -13.03
N TRP A 284 -13.32 29.88 -12.44
CA TRP A 284 -14.47 28.97 -12.42
C TRP A 284 -15.68 29.57 -11.68
N ARG A 285 -15.49 30.13 -10.48
CA ARG A 285 -16.60 30.78 -9.73
C ARG A 285 -17.21 31.94 -10.51
N ARG A 286 -16.38 32.73 -11.22
CA ARG A 286 -16.86 33.80 -12.10
C ARG A 286 -17.67 33.24 -13.27
N HIS A 287 -17.22 32.14 -13.87
CA HIS A 287 -17.94 31.45 -14.93
C HIS A 287 -19.32 30.96 -14.47
N GLN A 288 -19.43 30.36 -13.29
CA GLN A 288 -20.71 29.90 -12.73
C GLN A 288 -21.76 31.01 -12.63
N GLN A 289 -21.32 32.26 -12.44
CA GLN A 289 -22.22 33.40 -12.36
C GLN A 289 -22.60 33.98 -13.73
N SER A 290 -21.94 33.54 -14.80
CA SER A 290 -22.17 34.02 -16.17
C SER A 290 -23.54 33.64 -16.71
N ALA A 291 -24.02 34.40 -17.70
CA ALA A 291 -25.28 34.12 -18.38
C ALA A 291 -25.27 32.76 -19.10
N CYS A 292 -24.13 32.38 -19.69
CA CYS A 292 -23.96 31.09 -20.37
C CYS A 292 -24.12 29.91 -19.38
N SER A 293 -23.40 29.95 -18.25
CA SER A 293 -23.47 28.90 -17.24
C SER A 293 -24.87 28.79 -16.62
N LYS A 294 -25.50 29.92 -16.29
CA LYS A 294 -26.88 29.93 -15.78
C LYS A 294 -27.91 29.42 -16.78
N ALA A 295 -27.75 29.71 -18.07
CA ALA A 295 -28.62 29.20 -19.11
C ALA A 295 -28.49 27.67 -19.20
N PHE A 296 -27.26 27.14 -19.18
CA PHE A 296 -27.04 25.70 -19.19
C PHE A 296 -27.57 25.01 -17.92
N GLN A 297 -27.38 25.61 -16.74
CA GLN A 297 -27.94 25.11 -15.48
C GLN A 297 -29.47 24.99 -15.50
N ARG A 298 -30.18 25.92 -16.16
CA ARG A 298 -31.64 25.81 -16.33
C ARG A 298 -32.03 24.61 -17.18
N ILE A 299 -31.31 24.39 -18.28
CA ILE A 299 -31.50 23.20 -19.12
C ILE A 299 -31.26 21.92 -18.33
N LEU A 300 -30.23 21.88 -17.46
CA LEU A 300 -30.02 20.73 -16.57
C LEU A 300 -31.20 20.50 -15.63
N ILE A 301 -31.73 21.55 -15.00
CA ILE A 301 -32.90 21.41 -14.10
C ILE A 301 -34.10 20.81 -14.83
N ASP A 302 -34.30 21.20 -16.10
CA ASP A 302 -35.48 20.80 -16.88
C ASP A 302 -35.35 19.41 -17.53
N HIS A 303 -34.13 18.88 -17.69
CA HIS A 303 -33.88 17.70 -18.54
C HIS A 303 -33.24 16.50 -17.84
N LEU A 304 -32.86 16.62 -16.57
CA LEU A 304 -32.25 15.52 -15.83
C LEU A 304 -33.27 14.59 -15.15
N GLN A 305 -33.01 13.28 -15.19
CA GLN A 305 -33.78 12.27 -14.45
C GLN A 305 -33.38 12.20 -12.97
N ALA A 306 -32.14 12.55 -12.66
CA ALA A 306 -31.58 12.55 -11.31
C ALA A 306 -30.73 13.81 -11.10
N PRO A 307 -30.53 14.26 -9.84
CA PRO A 307 -29.65 15.38 -9.54
C PRO A 307 -28.26 15.17 -10.14
N ASP A 308 -27.68 16.22 -10.71
CA ASP A 308 -26.31 16.17 -11.21
C ASP A 308 -25.30 16.06 -10.06
N THR A 309 -24.17 15.43 -10.35
CA THR A 309 -23.05 15.34 -9.42
C THR A 309 -21.91 16.21 -9.93
N LEU A 310 -21.49 17.20 -9.15
CA LEU A 310 -20.39 18.10 -9.47
C LEU A 310 -19.23 17.86 -8.50
N THR A 311 -18.10 17.40 -9.03
CA THR A 311 -16.84 17.22 -8.30
C THR A 311 -15.83 18.25 -8.78
N THR A 312 -15.05 18.81 -7.85
CA THR A 312 -13.96 19.73 -8.18
C THR A 312 -12.65 19.19 -7.61
N VAL A 313 -11.59 19.27 -8.40
CA VAL A 313 -10.25 18.79 -8.04
C VAL A 313 -9.23 19.85 -8.41
N PHE A 314 -8.29 20.11 -7.51
CA PHE A 314 -7.18 21.03 -7.74
C PHE A 314 -5.93 20.25 -8.12
N PHE A 315 -5.27 20.68 -9.19
CA PHE A 315 -4.01 20.13 -9.64
C PHE A 315 -2.88 21.16 -9.46
N PRO A 316 -1.72 20.75 -8.92
CA PRO A 316 -0.52 21.59 -8.91
C PRO A 316 0.06 21.82 -10.31
#